data_AF-A0A945UHN0-F1
#
_entry.id   AF-A0A945UHN0-F1
#
_cell.length_a   1.000
_cell.length_b   1.000
_cell.length_c   1.000
_cell.angle_alpha   90.00
_cell.angle_beta   90.00
_cell.angle_gamma   90.00
#
_symmetry.space_group_name_H-M   'P 1'
#
loop_
_entity.id
_entity.type
_entity.pdbx_description
1 polymer ?
#
loop_
_entity_poly.entity_id
_entity_poly.type
_entity_poly.pdbx_seq_one_letter_code
_entity_poly.pdbx_strand_id
1 'polypeptide(L)'
;IGGALGGQSAIYNYKGDEMAKSTVVDNAYVSAEINIEALRYYRENARFQNWIPFLRTEIYRRLYDGSLWPKNNPPMQHQEADEIFYDTVKKLKKNGTFTDSSYSQRGDLDDGND
;
A
#
# COMPACT_ATOMS: atom_id res chain seq x y z
N ILE A 1 -1.26 41.92 2.06
CA ILE A 1 -2.26 41.10 1.34
C ILE A 1 -2.12 39.68 1.85
N GLY A 2 -3.15 39.12 2.51
CA GLY A 2 -3.17 37.69 2.83
C GLY A 2 -3.35 36.95 1.51
N GLY A 3 -2.29 36.30 1.03
CA GLY A 3 -2.17 35.85 -0.35
C GLY A 3 -3.25 34.85 -0.77
N ALA A 4 -3.76 35.04 -1.98
CA ALA A 4 -4.72 34.16 -2.65
C ALA A 4 -4.07 32.84 -3.15
N LEU A 5 -3.31 32.16 -2.29
CA LEU A 5 -2.61 30.91 -2.61
C LEU A 5 -3.00 29.83 -1.58
N GLY A 6 -3.70 28.80 -2.05
CA GLY A 6 -4.33 27.78 -1.22
C GLY A 6 -3.39 26.70 -0.70
N GLY A 7 -2.34 27.08 0.05
CA GLY A 7 -1.26 26.23 0.60
C GLY A 7 -1.66 24.84 1.10
N GLN A 8 -1.78 24.63 2.42
CA GLN A 8 -2.25 23.37 3.02
C GLN A 8 -1.38 22.12 2.79
N SER A 9 -0.05 22.28 2.65
CA SER A 9 0.86 21.12 2.61
C SER A 9 0.61 20.18 3.78
N ALA A 10 0.46 18.89 3.50
CA ALA A 10 0.09 17.89 4.48
C ALA A 10 0.81 16.56 4.23
N ILE A 11 0.95 15.78 5.29
CA ILE A 11 1.54 14.44 5.29
C ILE A 11 0.45 13.48 5.75
N TYR A 12 0.18 12.46 4.94
CA TYR A 12 -0.78 11.39 5.24
C TYR A 12 -0.07 10.05 5.34
N ASN A 13 -0.55 9.17 6.22
CA ASN A 13 -0.03 7.81 6.30
C ASN A 13 -0.64 6.89 5.21
N TYR A 14 -0.21 5.63 5.18
CA TYR A 14 -0.67 4.65 4.21
C TYR A 14 -2.14 4.21 4.34
N LYS A 15 -2.80 4.55 5.46
CA LYS A 15 -4.23 4.34 5.68
C LYS A 15 -5.07 5.54 5.27
N GLY A 16 -4.43 6.67 4.95
CA GLY A 16 -5.08 7.93 4.62
C GLY A 16 -5.32 8.86 5.82
N ASP A 17 -4.74 8.57 6.99
CA ASP A 17 -4.87 9.45 8.16
C ASP A 17 -3.99 10.70 8.00
N GLU A 18 -4.51 11.88 8.36
CA GLU A 18 -3.74 13.13 8.38
C GLU A 18 -2.74 13.10 9.54
N MET A 19 -1.45 13.15 9.23
CA MET A 19 -0.38 13.12 10.24
C MET A 19 0.08 14.52 10.62
N ALA A 20 0.14 15.42 9.65
CA ALA A 20 0.47 16.81 9.87
C ALA A 20 -0.01 17.65 8.68
N LYS A 21 -0.40 18.90 8.91
CA LYS A 21 -0.88 19.81 7.87
C LYS A 21 -0.57 21.26 8.23
N SER A 22 -0.16 22.05 7.24
CA SER A 22 -0.06 23.50 7.40
C SER A 22 -1.45 24.13 7.37
N THR A 23 -1.76 24.93 8.39
CA THR A 23 -3.00 25.70 8.48
C THR A 23 -2.80 27.19 8.22
N VAL A 24 -1.55 27.61 7.99
CA VAL A 24 -1.19 29.00 7.73
C VAL A 24 -0.90 29.22 6.25
N VAL A 25 -1.13 30.44 5.78
CA VAL A 25 -0.90 30.85 4.38
C VAL A 25 0.55 31.28 4.16
N ASP A 26 1.30 31.51 5.24
CA ASP A 26 2.71 31.90 5.22
C ASP A 26 3.64 30.68 5.28
N ASN A 27 4.95 30.94 5.32
CA ASN A 27 5.99 29.93 5.46
C ASN A 27 5.80 29.11 6.75
N ALA A 28 5.78 27.79 6.61
CA ALA A 28 5.66 26.86 7.71
C ALA A 28 6.48 25.60 7.45
N TYR A 29 6.89 24.96 8.55
CA TYR A 29 7.44 23.61 8.51
C TYR A 29 6.37 22.62 8.98
N VAL A 30 6.27 21.49 8.28
CA VAL A 30 5.35 20.40 8.59
C VAL A 30 6.18 19.12 8.63
N SER A 31 6.06 18.34 9.70
CA SER A 31 6.84 17.12 9.90
C SER A 31 6.00 16.04 10.56
N ALA A 32 6.19 14.80 10.15
CA ALA A 32 5.62 13.61 10.79
C ALA A 32 6.59 12.42 10.62
N GLU A 33 6.57 11.50 11.58
CA GLU A 33 7.27 10.22 11.45
C GLU A 33 6.47 9.28 10.56
N ILE A 34 7.14 8.63 9.60
CA ILE A 34 6.52 7.64 8.72
C ILE A 34 7.11 6.27 9.02
N ASN A 35 6.28 5.37 9.55
CA ASN A 35 6.66 3.99 9.76
C ASN A 35 6.60 3.21 8.43
N ILE A 36 7.75 3.03 7.80
CA ILE A 36 7.91 2.32 6.53
C ILE A 36 7.68 0.81 6.68
N GLU A 37 8.08 0.22 7.81
CA GLU A 37 7.94 -1.22 8.04
C GLU A 37 6.49 -1.64 8.23
N ALA A 38 5.69 -0.80 8.89
CA ALA A 38 4.25 -0.98 8.99
C ALA A 38 3.55 -0.90 7.63
N LEU A 39 3.97 0.03 6.76
CA LEU A 39 3.46 0.09 5.38
C LEU A 39 3.83 -1.16 4.57
N ARG A 40 5.08 -1.64 4.69
CA ARG A 40 5.52 -2.87 4.01
C ARG A 40 4.70 -4.07 4.49
N TYR A 41 4.55 -4.23 5.80
CA TYR A 41 3.75 -5.29 6.39
C TYR A 41 2.27 -5.22 5.96
N TYR A 42 1.70 -4.02 5.90
CA TYR A 42 0.35 -3.81 5.41
C TYR A 42 0.19 -4.24 3.95
N ARG A 43 1.13 -3.88 3.08
CA ARG A 43 1.12 -4.27 1.66
C ARG A 43 1.17 -5.78 1.45
N GLU A 44 1.82 -6.49 2.35
CA GLU A 44 1.96 -7.96 2.31
C GLU A 44 0.71 -8.70 2.79
N ASN A 45 0.03 -8.17 3.81
CA ASN A 45 -0.93 -8.94 4.59
C ASN A 45 -2.37 -8.42 4.52
N ALA A 46 -2.57 -7.13 4.26
CA ALA A 46 -3.90 -6.55 4.29
C ALA A 46 -4.69 -6.94 3.04
N ARG A 47 -5.86 -7.55 3.26
CA ARG A 47 -6.82 -7.94 2.21
C ARG A 47 -7.85 -6.85 1.93
N PHE A 48 -8.04 -5.95 2.90
CA PHE A 48 -8.99 -4.83 2.81
C PHE A 48 -8.23 -3.51 2.71
N GLN A 49 -8.68 -2.64 1.80
CA GLN A 49 -8.09 -1.32 1.46
C GLN A 49 -6.67 -1.35 0.87
N ASN A 50 -6.06 -2.52 0.69
CA ASN A 50 -4.82 -2.69 -0.05
C ASN A 50 -5.16 -3.00 -1.52
N TRP A 51 -5.35 -1.97 -2.33
CA TRP A 51 -5.89 -2.14 -3.68
C TRP A 51 -4.88 -2.63 -4.72
N ILE A 52 -3.58 -2.41 -4.49
CA ILE A 52 -2.54 -2.67 -5.49
C ILE A 52 -2.52 -4.14 -5.93
N PRO A 53 -2.57 -5.14 -5.02
CA PRO A 53 -2.58 -6.55 -5.43
C PRO A 53 -3.83 -6.97 -6.21
N PHE A 54 -4.93 -6.20 -6.15
CA PHE A 54 -6.18 -6.50 -6.85
C PHE A 54 -6.32 -5.78 -8.20
N LEU A 55 -5.30 -5.02 -8.62
CA LEU A 55 -5.37 -4.27 -9.88
C LEU A 55 -5.39 -5.21 -11.08
N ARG A 56 -6.47 -5.09 -11.86
CA ARG A 56 -6.63 -5.70 -13.20
C ARG A 56 -5.90 -4.88 -14.25
N THR A 57 -4.56 -4.92 -14.20
CA THR A 57 -3.68 -4.12 -15.07
C THR A 57 -3.85 -4.43 -16.55
N GLU A 58 -4.38 -5.61 -16.91
CA GLU A 58 -4.68 -5.99 -18.28
C GLU A 58 -5.71 -5.05 -18.96
N ILE A 59 -6.64 -4.49 -18.18
CA ILE A 59 -7.65 -3.54 -18.67
C ILE A 59 -7.01 -2.16 -18.94
N TYR A 60 -5.95 -1.84 -18.20
CA TYR A 60 -5.24 -0.56 -18.23
C TYR A 60 -3.91 -0.65 -18.97
N ARG A 61 -3.83 -1.44 -20.06
CA ARG A 61 -2.57 -1.75 -20.76
C ARG A 61 -1.81 -0.53 -21.33
N ARG A 62 -2.48 0.61 -21.52
CA ARG A 62 -1.81 1.86 -21.92
C ARG A 62 -0.98 2.49 -20.78
N LEU A 63 -1.28 2.11 -19.53
CA LEU A 63 -0.61 2.59 -18.32
C LEU A 63 0.34 1.54 -17.74
N TYR A 64 -0.02 0.26 -17.83
CA TYR A 64 0.71 -0.83 -17.20
C TYR A 64 1.05 -1.96 -18.19
N ASP A 65 2.27 -2.46 -18.09
CA ASP A 65 2.69 -3.67 -18.77
C ASP A 65 2.48 -4.91 -17.90
N GLY A 66 1.98 -5.99 -18.51
CA GLY A 66 1.74 -7.25 -17.84
C GLY A 66 0.41 -7.31 -17.06
N SER A 67 0.09 -8.51 -16.57
CA SER A 67 -1.11 -8.80 -15.78
C SER A 67 -0.70 -9.09 -14.34
N LEU A 68 -1.09 -8.23 -13.40
CA LEU A 68 -0.93 -8.51 -11.97
C LEU A 68 -1.96 -9.54 -11.52
N TRP A 69 -3.24 -9.15 -11.56
CA TRP A 69 -4.37 -10.05 -11.35
C TRP A 69 -4.56 -11.01 -12.55
N PRO A 70 -5.02 -12.26 -12.34
CA PRO A 70 -5.25 -13.19 -13.44
C PRO A 70 -6.44 -12.74 -14.32
N LYS A 71 -6.30 -12.98 -15.63
CA LYS A 71 -7.23 -12.49 -16.65
C LYS A 71 -8.49 -13.33 -16.69
N ASN A 72 -9.65 -12.68 -16.90
CA ASN A 72 -10.92 -13.33 -17.21
C ASN A 72 -11.35 -14.39 -16.18
N ASN A 73 -11.10 -14.14 -14.90
CA ASN A 73 -11.49 -15.09 -13.85
C ASN A 73 -13.03 -15.11 -13.67
N PRO A 74 -13.62 -16.30 -13.44
CA PRO A 74 -15.01 -16.41 -12.99
C PRO A 74 -15.16 -15.81 -11.57
N PRO A 75 -16.40 -15.67 -11.05
CA PRO A 75 -16.61 -15.37 -9.64
C PRO A 75 -15.87 -16.38 -8.76
N MET A 76 -15.05 -15.88 -7.84
CA MET A 76 -14.20 -16.70 -6.97
C MET A 76 -14.75 -16.75 -5.56
N GLN A 77 -14.47 -17.85 -4.86
CA GLN A 77 -14.69 -17.94 -3.43
C GLN A 77 -13.59 -17.18 -2.66
N HIS A 78 -13.83 -16.91 -1.38
CA HIS A 78 -12.89 -16.13 -0.56
C HIS A 78 -11.47 -16.74 -0.53
N GLN A 79 -11.37 -18.06 -0.39
CA GLN A 79 -10.09 -18.78 -0.33
C GLN A 79 -9.29 -18.66 -1.64
N GLU A 80 -9.95 -18.82 -2.79
CA GLU A 80 -9.30 -18.69 -4.10
C GLU A 80 -8.77 -17.27 -4.32
N ALA A 81 -9.53 -16.26 -3.87
CA ALA A 81 -9.10 -14.87 -3.95
C ALA A 81 -7.86 -14.59 -3.08
N ASP A 82 -7.73 -15.27 -1.93
CA ASP A 82 -6.57 -15.13 -1.05
C ASP A 82 -5.29 -15.71 -1.66
N GLU A 83 -5.38 -16.87 -2.31
CA GLU A 83 -4.26 -17.48 -3.01
C GLU A 83 -3.72 -16.56 -4.11
N ILE A 84 -4.63 -15.99 -4.91
CA ILE A 84 -4.29 -15.05 -5.96
C ILE A 84 -3.71 -13.76 -5.39
N PHE A 85 -4.21 -13.29 -4.25
CA PHE A 85 -3.66 -12.13 -3.55
C PHE A 85 -2.18 -12.37 -3.21
N TYR A 86 -1.85 -13.49 -2.55
CA TYR A 86 -0.46 -13.78 -2.18
C TYR A 86 0.44 -13.99 -3.39
N ASP A 87 -0.05 -14.63 -4.45
CA ASP A 87 0.70 -14.76 -5.69
C ASP A 87 0.95 -13.40 -6.36
N THR A 88 -0.01 -12.48 -6.28
CA THR A 88 0.18 -11.12 -6.79
C THR A 88 1.16 -10.33 -5.94
N VAL A 89 1.13 -10.47 -4.61
CA VAL A 89 2.13 -9.91 -3.71
C VAL A 89 3.54 -10.43 -4.06
N LYS A 90 3.70 -11.74 -4.32
CA LYS A 90 4.97 -12.31 -4.78
C LYS A 90 5.44 -11.69 -6.10
N LYS A 91 4.55 -11.51 -7.08
CA LYS A 91 4.88 -10.83 -8.35
C LYS A 91 5.33 -9.38 -8.12
N LEU A 92 4.64 -8.65 -7.24
CA LEU A 92 4.95 -7.27 -6.88
C LEU A 92 6.29 -7.15 -6.14
N LYS A 93 6.66 -8.15 -5.33
CA LYS A 93 8.00 -8.21 -4.75
C LYS A 93 9.05 -8.51 -5.81
N LYS A 94 8.79 -9.51 -6.66
CA LYS A 94 9.70 -9.91 -7.74
C LYS A 94 10.02 -8.78 -8.74
N ASN A 95 9.05 -7.93 -9.04
CA ASN A 95 9.24 -6.80 -9.96
C ASN A 95 9.74 -5.51 -9.26
N GLY A 96 10.00 -5.54 -7.95
CA GLY A 96 10.50 -4.42 -7.18
C GLY A 96 9.46 -3.35 -6.80
N THR A 97 8.18 -3.58 -7.06
CA THR A 97 7.10 -2.65 -6.66
C THR A 97 6.86 -2.70 -5.15
N PHE A 98 6.91 -3.90 -4.57
CA PHE A 98 6.86 -4.14 -3.13
C PHE A 98 8.24 -4.55 -2.61
N THR A 99 8.48 -4.29 -1.32
CA THR A 99 9.69 -4.69 -0.59
C THR A 99 9.26 -5.45 0.65
N ASP A 100 10.01 -6.49 0.99
CA ASP A 100 9.74 -7.29 2.18
C ASP A 100 9.74 -6.45 3.46
N SER A 101 8.79 -6.72 4.34
CA SER A 101 8.79 -6.16 5.70
C SER A 101 9.75 -6.94 6.59
N SER A 102 10.51 -6.21 7.41
CA SER A 102 11.29 -6.79 8.51
C SER A 102 10.41 -7.44 9.58
N TYR A 103 9.13 -7.07 9.71
CA TYR A 103 8.20 -7.68 10.67
C TYR A 103 7.85 -9.11 10.28
N SER A 104 7.70 -9.36 8.98
CA SER A 104 7.39 -10.69 8.44
C SER A 104 8.55 -11.68 8.63
N GLN A 105 9.79 -11.19 8.71
CA GLN A 105 10.98 -12.00 9.02
C GLN A 105 11.13 -12.29 10.52
N ARG A 106 10.44 -11.53 11.38
CA ARG A 106 10.53 -11.65 12.84
C ARG A 106 9.49 -12.62 13.43
N GLY A 107 8.42 -12.91 12.69
CA GLY A 107 7.37 -13.86 13.07
C GLY A 107 7.79 -15.33 13.06
N ASP A 108 8.91 -15.67 12.41
CA ASP A 108 9.49 -17.03 12.43
C ASP A 108 10.28 -17.34 13.73
N LEU A 109 10.24 -16.44 14.72
CA LEU A 109 10.90 -16.59 16.02
C LEU A 109 9.92 -16.58 17.21
N ASP A 110 8.61 -16.52 16.94
CA ASP A 110 7.54 -16.47 17.94
C ASP A 110 6.39 -17.42 17.59
N ASP A 111 6.73 -18.65 17.21
CA ASP A 111 5.88 -19.83 17.37
C ASP A 111 5.83 -20.23 18.85
N GLY A 112 5.36 -19.28 19.65
CA GLY A 112 4.94 -19.44 21.03
C GLY A 112 3.71 -20.34 21.08
N ASN A 113 3.97 -21.61 21.40
CA ASN A 113 2.98 -22.53 21.93
C ASN A 113 2.55 -22.04 23.33
N ASP A 114 1.46 -21.27 23.38
CA ASP A 114 0.63 -21.03 24.58
C ASP A 114 -0.77 -21.64 24.40
#